data_AF-A0A8T3V9K6-F1
#
_entry.id   AF-A0A8T3V9K6-F1
#
_cell.length_a   1.000
_cell.length_b   1.000
_cell.length_c   1.000
_cell.angle_alpha   90.00
_cell.angle_beta   90.00
_cell.angle_gamma   90.00
#
_symmetry.space_group_name_H-M   'P 1'
#
loop_
_entity.id
_entity.type
_entity.pdbx_description
1 polymer ?
#
loop_
_entity_poly.entity_id
_entity_poly.type
_entity_poly.pdbx_seq_one_letter_code
_entity_poly.pdbx_strand_id
1 'polypeptide(L)' 'MAEKNMIIALVLSIIWSGLGLIYAGDIQKGIILAVLAIIAELIFLFVSAIFGIVVFIIWVYSLYATYQEVKAVNGE' A
#
# COMPACT_ATOMS: atom_id res chain seq x y z
N MET A 1 4.43 0.94 20.92
CA MET A 1 4.14 -0.08 19.89
C MET A 1 5.40 -0.88 19.68
N ALA A 2 5.30 -2.18 19.39
CA ALA A 2 6.49 -2.97 19.09
C ALA A 2 7.11 -2.52 17.76
N GLU A 3 8.44 -2.50 17.69
CA GLU A 3 9.19 -2.17 16.48
C GLU A 3 8.75 -3.08 15.33
N LYS A 4 8.61 -2.49 14.14
CA LYS A 4 8.14 -3.17 12.93
C LYS A 4 9.29 -3.37 11.97
N ASN A 5 9.37 -4.56 11.39
CA ASN A 5 10.39 -4.86 10.40
C ASN A 5 10.04 -4.17 9.07
N MET A 6 10.86 -3.19 8.68
CA MET A 6 10.70 -2.42 7.45
C MET A 6 10.65 -3.30 6.19
N ILE A 7 11.52 -4.31 6.11
CA ILE A 7 11.62 -5.19 4.95
C ILE A 7 10.33 -6.01 4.81
N ILE A 8 9.82 -6.58 5.90
CA ILE A 8 8.57 -7.34 5.89
C ILE A 8 7.41 -6.44 5.45
N ALA A 9 7.31 -5.23 6.00
CA ALA A 9 6.26 -4.27 5.64
C ALA A 9 6.30 -3.92 4.14
N LEU A 10 7.49 -3.64 3.60
CA LEU A 10 7.66 -3.32 2.18
C LEU A 10 7.36 -4.52 1.28
N VAL A 11 7.78 -5.73 1.65
CA VAL A 11 7.45 -6.96 0.90
C VAL A 11 5.93 -7.16 0.84
N LEU A 12 5.22 -6.92 1.94
CA LEU A 12 3.76 -6.99 1.96
C LEU A 12 3.14 -5.95 1.00
N SER A 13 3.65 -4.72 0.98
CA SER A 13 3.17 -3.69 0.06
C SER A 13 3.57 -3.92 -1.41
N ILE A 14 4.67 -4.65 -1.66
CA ILE A 14 5.02 -5.13 -3.01
C ILE A 14 3.99 -6.18 -3.47
N ILE A 15 3.62 -7.13 -2.60
CA ILE A 15 2.64 -8.17 -2.90
C ILE A 15 1.28 -7.53 -3.22
N TRP A 16 0.82 -6.59 -2.38
CA TRP A 16 -0.41 -5.84 -2.67
C TRP A 16 -0.53 -4.54 -1.87
N SER A 17 -1.12 -3.53 -2.52
CA SER A 17 -1.35 -2.20 -1.93
C SER A 17 -2.16 -2.28 -0.64
N GLY A 18 -1.67 -1.62 0.42
CA GLY A 18 -2.32 -1.56 1.72
C GLY A 18 -1.86 -2.60 2.75
N LEU A 19 -1.30 -3.75 2.34
CA LEU A 19 -0.89 -4.81 3.28
C LEU A 19 0.22 -4.38 4.24
N GLY A 20 1.23 -3.66 3.74
CA GLY A 20 2.32 -3.16 4.59
C GLY A 20 1.87 -2.14 5.63
N LEU A 21 0.85 -1.32 5.31
CA LEU A 21 0.26 -0.37 6.27
C LEU A 21 -0.54 -1.09 7.36
N ILE A 22 -1.31 -2.11 7.00
CA ILE A 22 -2.00 -2.97 7.97
C ILE A 22 -0.98 -3.62 8.91
N TYR A 23 0.15 -4.11 8.38
CA TYR A 23 1.24 -4.66 9.18
C TYR A 23 1.90 -3.61 10.09
N ALA A 24 2.12 -2.39 9.58
CA ALA A 24 2.68 -1.27 10.34
C ALA A 24 1.76 -0.84 11.50
N GLY A 25 0.45 -1.12 11.41
CA GLY A 25 -0.55 -0.83 12.44
C GLY A 25 -1.57 0.23 12.02
N ASP A 26 -1.38 0.86 10.86
CA ASP A 26 -2.36 1.78 10.27
C ASP A 26 -3.37 1.03 9.41
N ILE A 27 -4.28 0.35 10.10
CA ILE A 27 -5.34 -0.45 9.49
C ILE A 27 -6.25 0.43 8.62
N GLN A 28 -6.54 1.65 9.06
CA GLN A 28 -7.45 2.55 8.34
C GLN A 28 -6.86 2.97 7.00
N LYS A 29 -5.63 3.50 6.97
CA LYS A 29 -4.96 3.85 5.69
C LYS A 29 -4.76 2.61 4.82
N GLY A 30 -4.42 1.47 5.42
CA GLY A 30 -4.23 0.20 4.72
C GLY A 30 -5.49 -0.27 3.99
N ILE A 31 -6.65 -0.27 4.66
CA ILE A 31 -7.94 -0.63 4.04
C ILE A 31 -8.32 0.37 2.94
N ILE A 32 -8.16 1.68 3.18
CA ILE A 32 -8.46 2.70 2.17
C ILE A 32 -7.64 2.46 0.91
N LEU A 33 -6.33 2.21 1.04
CA LEU A 33 -5.47 1.95 -0.10
C LEU A 33 -5.78 0.64 -0.82
N ALA A 34 -6.11 -0.42 -0.07
CA ALA A 34 -6.51 -1.69 -0.68
C ALA A 34 -7.79 -1.55 -1.51
N VAL A 35 -8.80 -0.83 -0.99
CA VAL A 35 -10.06 -0.57 -1.73
C VAL A 35 -9.80 0.28 -2.97
N LEU A 36 -8.98 1.33 -2.87
CA LEU A 36 -8.62 2.16 -4.02
C LEU A 36 -7.86 1.36 -5.09
N ALA A 37 -6.95 0.47 -4.69
CA ALA A 37 -6.24 -0.41 -5.60
C ALA A 37 -7.20 -1.36 -6.31
N ILE A 38 -8.12 -2.02 -5.59
CA ILE A 38 -9.15 -2.88 -6.18
C ILE A 38 -9.98 -2.12 -7.22
N ILE A 39 -10.48 -0.92 -6.87
CA ILE A 39 -11.29 -0.12 -7.81
C ILE A 39 -10.47 0.24 -9.05
N ALA A 40 -9.22 0.66 -8.90
CA ALA A 40 -8.36 1.00 -10.03
C ALA A 40 -8.04 -0.22 -10.90
N GLU A 41 -7.79 -1.39 -10.31
CA GLU A 41 -7.57 -2.66 -11.01
C GLU A 41 -8.82 -3.09 -11.78
N LEU A 42 -10.02 -2.97 -11.20
CA LEU A 42 -11.27 -3.24 -11.89
C LEU A 42 -11.49 -2.31 -13.09
N ILE A 43 -11.19 -1.01 -12.95
CA ILE A 43 -11.28 -0.06 -14.06
C ILE A 43 -10.25 -0.42 -15.16
N PHE A 44 -9.03 -0.77 -14.78
CA PHE A 44 -8.00 -1.24 -15.70
C PHE A 44 -8.44 -2.49 -16.49
N LEU A 45 -9.02 -3.48 -15.82
CA LEU A 45 -9.44 -4.75 -16.42
C LEU A 45 -10.68 -4.62 -17.31
N PHE A 46 -11.67 -3.82 -16.90
CA PHE A 46 -12.99 -3.79 -17.55
C PHE A 46 -13.26 -2.55 -18.40
N VAL A 47 -12.51 -1.44 -18.23
CA VAL A 47 -12.74 -0.19 -18.97
C VAL A 47 -11.65 0.04 -20.01
N SER A 48 -10.38 0.14 -19.60
CA SER A 48 -9.27 0.35 -20.53
C SER A 48 -7.91 0.14 -19.85
N ALA A 49 -6.97 -0.45 -20.60
CA ALA A 49 -5.60 -0.67 -20.13
C ALA A 49 -4.83 0.63 -19.81
N ILE A 50 -5.28 1.78 -20.32
CA ILE A 50 -4.66 3.09 -20.03
C ILE A 50 -4.68 3.41 -18.52
N PHE A 51 -5.65 2.86 -17.78
CA PHE A 51 -5.74 3.02 -16.33
C PHE A 51 -4.68 2.22 -15.55
N GLY A 52 -3.87 1.40 -16.23
CA GLY A 52 -2.71 0.73 -15.61
C GLY A 52 -1.72 1.72 -15.00
N ILE A 53 -1.63 2.95 -15.53
CA ILE A 53 -0.82 4.01 -14.91
C ILE A 53 -1.33 4.42 -13.53
N VAL A 54 -2.66 4.41 -13.32
CA VAL A 54 -3.27 4.74 -12.02
C VAL A 54 -3.00 3.63 -11.02
N VAL A 55 -3.16 2.37 -11.44
CA VAL A 55 -2.80 1.19 -10.62
C VAL A 55 -1.33 1.28 -10.20
N PHE A 56 -0.43 1.58 -11.12
CA PHE A 56 0.99 1.73 -10.83
C PHE A 56 1.28 2.88 -9.84
N ILE A 57 0.63 4.04 -10.00
CA ILE A 57 0.78 5.17 -9.07
C ILE A 57 0.32 4.79 -7.65
N ILE A 58 -0.83 4.13 -7.52
CA ILE A 58 -1.36 3.67 -6.22
C ILE A 58 -0.39 2.68 -5.58
N TRP A 59 0.17 1.75 -6.35
CA TRP A 59 1.14 0.77 -5.86
C TRP A 59 2.43 1.43 -5.35
N VAL A 60 3.01 2.35 -6.12
CA VAL A 60 4.20 3.11 -5.68
C VAL A 60 3.89 3.94 -4.44
N TYR A 61 2.73 4.59 -4.40
CA TYR A 61 2.31 5.36 -3.23
C TYR A 61 2.13 4.45 -1.99
N SER A 62 1.60 3.24 -2.14
CA SER A 62 1.47 2.28 -1.05
C SER A 62 2.84 1.91 -0.45
N LEU A 63 3.87 1.74 -1.28
CA LEU A 63 5.25 1.51 -0.81
C LEU A 63 5.78 2.69 -0.01
N TYR A 64 5.64 3.91 -0.55
CA TYR A 64 6.05 5.13 0.13
C TYR A 64 5.34 5.32 1.46
N ALA A 65 4.01 5.18 1.48
CA ALA A 65 3.21 5.32 2.69
C ALA A 65 3.60 4.28 3.75
N THR A 66 3.84 3.03 3.34
CA THR A 66 4.31 1.97 4.24
C THR A 66 5.65 2.32 4.87
N TYR A 67 6.60 2.79 4.06
CA TYR A 67 7.91 3.21 4.56
C TYR A 67 7.78 4.32 5.62
N GLN A 68 7.00 5.36 5.33
CA GLN A 68 6.78 6.47 6.26
C GLN A 68 6.10 6.02 7.56
N GLU A 69 5.10 5.13 7.46
CA GLU A 69 4.37 4.65 8.62
C GLU A 69 5.25 3.77 9.52
N VAL A 70 6.06 2.87 8.95
CA VAL A 70 6.99 2.06 9.73
C VAL A 70 8.04 2.92 10.41
N LYS A 71 8.58 3.94 9.72
CA LYS A 71 9.48 4.91 10.34
C LYS A 71 8.84 5.64 11.51
N ALA A 72 7.62 6.14 11.34
CA ALA A 72 6.89 6.81 12.41
C ALA A 72 6.64 5.87 13.61
N VAL A 73 6.32 4.60 13.37
CA VAL A 73 6.12 3.59 14.41
C VAL A 73 7.42 3.23 15.14
N ASN A 74 8.55 3.22 14.42
CA ASN A 74 9.87 2.92 14.99
C ASN A 74 10.56 4.15 15.60
N GLY A 75 10.09 5.37 15.30
CA GLY A 75 10.70 6.62 15.78
C GLY A 75 11.89 7.10 14.96
N GLU A 76 11.90 6.84 13.64
CA GLU A 76 12.96 7.17 12.67
C GLU A 76 12.63 8.30 11.67
#